data_AF-A0A3N4JZ42-F1
#
_entry.id   AF-A0A3N4JZ42-F1
#
_cell.length_a   1.000
_cell.length_b   1.000
_cell.length_c   1.000
_cell.angle_alpha   90.00
_cell.angle_beta   90.00
_cell.angle_gamma   90.00
#
_symmetry.space_group_name_H-M   'P 1'
#
loop_
_entity.id
_entity.type
_entity.pdbx_description
1 polymer ?
#
loop_
_entity_poly.entity_id
_entity_poly.type
_entity_poly.pdbx_seq_one_letter_code
_entity_poly.pdbx_strand_id
1 'polypeptide(L)'
;MRDAVRFLALRGNILDPLSGYRKLMAARDIKYDEYAMTEWQHRDSFHIAILENPGLDPQVEYEVTKPGGGSGLVDLIVTSPSHCVVTEWKTVKIDFLDLGETLSWDEKAEALSQLGVNEVLELKFHRREKYKKGSIRDWIEKDVTAQLKSYVLSPEIRGVVGNREFHAHLVLVVGFRKILVWEMDENGDWIGQPVLA
;
A
#
# COMPACT_ATOMS: atom_id res chain seq x y z
N MET A 1 -17.69 -6.46 -2.18
CA MET A 1 -16.92 -6.24 -0.94
C MET A 1 -17.02 -7.41 0.04
N ARG A 2 -18.22 -7.88 0.44
CA ARG A 2 -18.33 -9.01 1.38
C ARG A 2 -17.54 -10.26 0.95
N ASP A 3 -17.61 -10.63 -0.33
CA ASP A 3 -16.85 -11.78 -0.85
C ASP A 3 -15.33 -11.54 -0.88
N ALA A 4 -14.88 -10.32 -1.18
CA ALA A 4 -13.47 -9.96 -1.20
C ALA A 4 -12.83 -10.12 0.20
N VAL A 5 -13.50 -9.63 1.24
CA VAL A 5 -13.01 -9.74 2.62
C VAL A 5 -13.10 -11.18 3.13
N ARG A 6 -14.11 -11.94 2.68
CA ARG A 6 -14.18 -13.39 2.92
C ARG A 6 -13.03 -14.13 2.25
N PHE A 7 -12.67 -13.79 1.02
CA PHE A 7 -11.53 -14.40 0.34
C PHE A 7 -10.19 -14.00 0.95
N LEU A 8 -10.05 -12.79 1.49
CA LEU A 8 -8.90 -12.42 2.30
C LEU A 8 -8.74 -13.36 3.51
N ALA A 9 -9.83 -13.62 4.24
CA ALA A 9 -9.79 -14.55 5.38
C ALA A 9 -9.44 -15.99 4.98
N LEU A 10 -9.92 -16.44 3.80
CA LEU A 10 -9.79 -17.82 3.34
C LEU A 10 -8.52 -18.09 2.50
N ARG A 11 -7.90 -17.07 1.92
CA ARG A 11 -6.83 -17.21 0.92
C ARG A 11 -5.70 -16.18 1.02
N GLY A 12 -5.73 -15.28 2.01
CA GLY A 12 -4.71 -14.22 2.14
C GLY A 12 -4.73 -13.15 1.04
N ASN A 13 -5.68 -13.20 0.09
CA ASN A 13 -5.69 -12.28 -1.05
C ASN A 13 -6.15 -10.86 -0.66
N ILE A 14 -5.20 -9.94 -0.53
CA ILE A 14 -5.44 -8.52 -0.21
C ILE A 14 -5.84 -7.68 -1.43
N LEU A 15 -5.62 -8.18 -2.66
CA LEU A 15 -5.85 -7.41 -3.88
C LEU A 15 -7.33 -7.07 -4.07
N ASP A 16 -8.24 -8.01 -3.88
CA ASP A 16 -9.68 -7.75 -4.07
C ASP A 16 -10.24 -6.70 -3.08
N PRO A 17 -9.92 -6.78 -1.77
CA PRO A 17 -10.21 -5.69 -0.83
C PRO A 17 -9.65 -4.32 -1.26
N LEU A 18 -8.38 -4.27 -1.66
CA LEU A 18 -7.73 -3.03 -2.11
C LEU A 18 -8.35 -2.51 -3.41
N SER A 19 -8.75 -3.39 -4.33
CA SER A 19 -9.50 -3.05 -5.55
C SER A 19 -10.81 -2.36 -5.21
N GLY A 20 -11.52 -2.91 -4.23
CA GLY A 20 -12.73 -2.32 -3.68
C GLY A 20 -12.49 -0.92 -3.12
N TYR A 21 -11.43 -0.77 -2.34
CA TYR A 21 -11.04 0.52 -1.78
C TYR A 21 -10.66 1.54 -2.87
N ARG A 22 -9.90 1.13 -3.88
CA ARG A 22 -9.59 1.96 -5.06
C ARG A 22 -10.86 2.44 -5.75
N LYS A 23 -11.83 1.56 -5.96
CA LYS A 23 -13.13 1.93 -6.57
C LYS A 23 -13.91 2.91 -5.70
N LEU A 24 -13.89 2.75 -4.38
CA LEU A 24 -14.52 3.70 -3.46
C LEU A 24 -13.86 5.07 -3.51
N MET A 25 -12.52 5.14 -3.57
CA MET A 25 -11.80 6.40 -3.75
C MET A 25 -12.17 7.06 -5.08
N ALA A 26 -12.18 6.29 -6.18
CA ALA A 26 -12.52 6.81 -7.51
C ALA A 26 -13.98 7.25 -7.66
N ALA A 27 -14.91 6.67 -6.88
CA ALA A 27 -16.33 6.99 -6.93
C ALA A 27 -16.72 8.20 -6.07
N ARG A 28 -15.83 8.68 -5.20
CA ARG A 28 -16.10 9.89 -4.39
C ARG A 28 -16.09 11.12 -5.28
N ASP A 29 -16.96 12.07 -4.96
CA ASP A 29 -16.92 13.41 -5.53
C ASP A 29 -15.77 14.16 -4.84
N ILE A 30 -14.67 14.33 -5.57
CA ILE A 30 -13.39 14.64 -4.94
C ILE A 30 -13.34 16.10 -4.55
N LYS A 31 -13.27 16.32 -3.24
CA LYS A 31 -12.91 17.64 -2.72
C LYS A 31 -11.40 17.80 -2.76
N TYR A 32 -10.93 19.02 -3.01
CA TYR A 32 -9.50 19.38 -3.11
C TYR A 32 -8.65 18.73 -2.00
N ASP A 33 -9.15 18.69 -0.76
CA ASP A 33 -8.43 18.14 0.39
C ASP A 33 -8.21 16.61 0.34
N GLU A 34 -9.00 15.85 -0.42
CA GLU A 34 -8.89 14.39 -0.50
C GLU A 34 -7.67 13.93 -1.32
N TYR A 35 -7.21 14.73 -2.29
CA TYR A 35 -5.93 14.46 -2.99
C TYR A 35 -4.71 14.56 -2.08
N ALA A 36 -4.87 15.17 -0.89
CA ALA A 36 -3.80 15.38 0.07
C ALA A 36 -3.73 14.31 1.16
N MET A 37 -4.52 13.24 1.07
CA MET A 37 -4.55 12.17 2.08
C MET A 37 -3.15 11.57 2.35
N THR A 38 -2.87 11.34 3.62
CA THR A 38 -1.63 10.74 4.11
C THR A 38 -1.70 9.21 4.09
N GLU A 39 -0.56 8.56 4.33
CA GLU A 39 -0.43 7.10 4.42
C GLU A 39 -1.37 6.52 5.48
N TRP A 40 -1.34 7.07 6.71
CA TRP A 40 -2.20 6.63 7.81
C TRP A 40 -3.69 6.88 7.53
N GLN A 41 -4.05 8.00 6.87
CA GLN A 41 -5.45 8.26 6.52
C GLN A 41 -5.98 7.22 5.53
N HIS A 42 -5.15 6.79 4.56
CA HIS A 42 -5.53 5.74 3.64
C HIS A 42 -5.67 4.38 4.31
N ARG A 43 -4.68 4.00 5.14
CA ARG A 43 -4.69 2.78 5.93
C ARG A 43 -5.91 2.69 6.84
N ASP A 44 -6.18 3.74 7.61
CA ASP A 44 -7.29 3.76 8.58
C ASP A 44 -8.64 3.72 7.86
N SER A 45 -8.78 4.46 6.75
CA SER A 45 -9.98 4.39 5.92
C SER A 45 -10.20 3.00 5.34
N PHE A 46 -9.14 2.32 4.90
CA PHE A 46 -9.22 0.94 4.43
C PHE A 46 -9.60 -0.02 5.56
N HIS A 47 -8.97 0.11 6.73
CA HIS A 47 -9.26 -0.69 7.91
C HIS A 47 -10.73 -0.58 8.32
N ILE A 48 -11.24 0.63 8.51
CA ILE A 48 -12.62 0.88 8.95
C ILE A 48 -13.63 0.52 7.86
N ALA A 49 -13.42 0.94 6.61
CA ALA A 49 -14.44 0.79 5.58
C ALA A 49 -14.48 -0.60 4.92
N ILE A 50 -13.39 -1.37 5.01
CA ILE A 50 -13.25 -2.64 4.27
C ILE A 50 -13.00 -3.83 5.17
N LEU A 51 -12.17 -3.72 6.20
CA LEU A 51 -11.69 -4.88 6.95
C LEU A 51 -12.60 -5.33 8.10
N GLU A 52 -13.73 -4.64 8.33
CA GLU A 52 -14.73 -5.06 9.32
C GLU A 52 -15.34 -6.43 8.95
N ASN A 53 -14.75 -7.50 9.45
CA ASN A 53 -15.20 -8.88 9.27
C ASN A 53 -14.80 -9.74 10.48
N PRO A 54 -15.72 -10.50 11.09
CA PRO A 54 -15.41 -11.33 12.26
C PRO A 54 -14.35 -12.42 12.05
N GLY A 55 -14.06 -12.80 10.79
CA GLY A 55 -13.04 -13.78 10.44
C GLY A 55 -11.64 -13.21 10.24
N LEU A 56 -11.48 -11.89 10.43
CA LEU A 56 -10.21 -11.19 10.36
C LEU A 56 -9.91 -10.54 11.72
N ASP A 57 -8.63 -10.50 12.08
CA ASP A 57 -8.12 -9.71 13.19
C ASP A 57 -7.08 -8.70 12.65
N PRO A 58 -7.55 -7.54 12.15
CA PRO A 58 -6.68 -6.49 11.64
C PRO A 58 -6.13 -5.63 12.78
N GLN A 59 -4.81 -5.38 12.77
CA GLN A 59 -4.11 -4.55 13.74
C GLN A 59 -3.30 -3.47 13.01
N VAL A 60 -3.55 -2.21 13.35
CA VAL A 60 -2.82 -1.06 12.81
C VAL A 60 -1.63 -0.70 13.69
N GLU A 61 -0.55 -0.21 13.08
CA GLU A 61 0.67 0.25 13.78
C GLU A 61 1.23 -0.80 14.74
N TYR A 62 1.38 -2.03 14.23
CA TYR A 62 1.87 -3.15 15.02
C TYR A 62 3.36 -2.98 15.33
N GLU A 63 3.70 -2.98 16.61
CA GLU A 63 5.06 -2.75 17.09
C GLU A 63 5.96 -3.98 16.85
N VAL A 64 7.15 -3.72 16.30
CA VAL A 64 8.16 -4.74 16.01
C VAL A 64 9.55 -4.27 16.38
N THR A 65 10.45 -5.23 16.61
CA THR A 65 11.88 -4.98 16.73
C THR A 65 12.54 -5.25 15.39
N LYS A 66 13.11 -4.21 14.77
CA LYS A 66 13.87 -4.36 13.51
C LYS A 66 15.13 -5.20 13.75
N PRO A 67 15.70 -5.88 12.74
CA PRO A 67 16.92 -6.67 12.88
C PRO A 67 18.13 -5.94 13.49
N GLY A 68 18.17 -4.61 13.40
CA GLY A 68 19.20 -3.76 14.04
C GLY A 68 18.91 -3.34 15.48
N GLY A 69 17.85 -3.85 16.12
CA GLY A 69 17.47 -3.56 17.51
C GLY A 69 16.65 -2.28 17.73
N GLY A 70 16.37 -1.51 16.68
CA GLY A 70 15.48 -0.34 16.75
C GLY A 70 14.00 -0.74 16.65
N SER A 71 13.12 0.07 17.24
CA SER A 71 11.67 -0.14 17.11
C SER A 71 11.16 0.21 15.70
N GLY A 72 10.05 -0.43 15.33
CA GLY A 72 9.33 -0.20 14.09
C GLY A 72 7.83 -0.34 14.32
N LEU A 73 7.05 0.28 13.43
CA LEU A 73 5.61 0.14 13.38
C LEU A 73 5.27 -0.37 11.98
N VAL A 74 4.72 -1.57 11.92
CA VAL A 74 4.13 -2.13 10.70
C VAL A 74 2.79 -1.48 10.52
N ASP A 75 2.54 -0.90 9.35
CA ASP A 75 1.32 -0.11 9.14
C ASP A 75 0.06 -0.92 9.42
N LEU A 76 -0.07 -2.12 8.86
CA LEU A 76 -1.22 -2.97 9.08
C LEU A 76 -0.86 -4.44 8.97
N ILE A 77 -1.31 -5.22 9.95
CA ILE A 77 -1.34 -6.68 9.91
C ILE A 77 -2.79 -7.12 9.84
N VAL A 78 -3.09 -8.11 9.01
CA VAL A 78 -4.40 -8.77 8.96
C VAL A 78 -4.18 -10.26 9.15
N THR A 79 -4.72 -10.81 10.23
CA THR A 79 -4.63 -12.25 10.49
C THR A 79 -5.96 -12.96 10.37
N SER A 80 -5.88 -14.24 10.03
CA SER A 80 -6.97 -15.22 10.07
C SER A 80 -6.41 -16.53 10.65
N PRO A 81 -7.22 -17.58 10.83
CA PRO A 81 -6.70 -18.88 11.28
C PRO A 81 -5.61 -19.47 10.37
N SER A 82 -5.63 -19.15 9.08
CA SER A 82 -4.73 -19.76 8.08
C SER A 82 -3.74 -18.78 7.44
N HIS A 83 -3.95 -17.47 7.54
CA HIS A 83 -3.14 -16.47 6.84
C HIS A 83 -2.70 -15.34 7.76
N CYS A 84 -1.50 -14.82 7.51
CA CYS A 84 -0.97 -13.58 8.06
C CYS A 84 -0.58 -12.68 6.88
N VAL A 85 -1.26 -11.55 6.75
CA VAL A 85 -0.97 -10.54 5.73
C VAL A 85 -0.39 -9.31 6.39
N VAL A 86 0.81 -8.92 5.99
CA VAL A 86 1.46 -7.67 6.40
C VAL A 86 1.40 -6.69 5.25
N THR A 87 1.07 -5.44 5.54
CA THR A 87 1.10 -4.36 4.55
C THR A 87 1.88 -3.16 5.06
N GLU A 88 2.75 -2.61 4.22
CA GLU A 88 3.35 -1.28 4.36
C GLU A 88 2.67 -0.33 3.39
N TRP A 89 2.20 0.81 3.87
CA TRP A 89 1.45 1.79 3.09
C TRP A 89 2.34 2.95 2.71
N LYS A 90 2.26 3.33 1.43
CA LYS A 90 2.92 4.51 0.90
C LYS A 90 1.96 5.31 0.05
N THR A 91 2.10 6.63 0.09
CA THR A 91 1.29 7.53 -0.74
C THR A 91 2.14 8.46 -1.58
N VAL A 92 1.75 8.65 -2.83
CA VAL A 92 2.27 9.70 -3.71
C VAL A 92 1.12 10.59 -4.10
N LYS A 93 1.10 11.80 -3.56
CA LYS A 93 0.06 12.78 -3.81
C LYS A 93 0.15 13.30 -5.25
N ILE A 94 -1.00 13.65 -5.82
CA ILE A 94 -1.08 14.02 -7.25
C ILE A 94 -0.30 15.29 -7.59
N ASP A 95 -0.16 16.21 -6.62
CA ASP A 95 0.60 17.45 -6.75
C ASP A 95 2.12 17.25 -6.71
N PHE A 96 2.56 16.07 -6.26
CA PHE A 96 3.96 15.64 -6.26
C PHE A 96 4.34 14.81 -7.48
N LEU A 97 3.41 14.57 -8.41
CA LEU A 97 3.67 13.89 -9.68
C LEU A 97 3.90 14.89 -10.81
N ASP A 98 4.94 14.63 -11.61
CA ASP A 98 5.18 15.36 -12.84
C ASP A 98 4.32 14.80 -13.99
N LEU A 99 3.05 15.23 -14.00
CA LEU A 99 2.05 14.90 -15.03
C LEU A 99 1.79 16.07 -15.99
N GLY A 100 2.63 17.11 -15.95
CA GLY A 100 2.43 18.38 -16.65
C GLY A 100 2.12 19.54 -15.70
N GLU A 101 2.82 20.67 -15.88
CA GLU A 101 2.75 21.81 -14.95
C GLU A 101 1.45 22.62 -15.07
N THR A 102 0.79 22.60 -16.23
CA THR A 102 -0.40 23.41 -16.53
C THR A 102 -1.72 22.68 -16.33
N LEU A 103 -1.69 21.36 -16.07
CA LEU A 103 -2.91 20.59 -15.87
C LEU A 103 -3.56 20.92 -14.53
N SER A 104 -4.88 21.10 -14.56
CA SER A 104 -5.71 21.04 -13.36
C SER A 104 -5.61 19.66 -12.70
N TRP A 105 -6.06 19.56 -11.45
CA TRP A 105 -5.98 18.30 -10.73
C TRP A 105 -6.86 17.21 -11.32
N ASP A 106 -8.04 17.57 -11.84
CA ASP A 106 -8.92 16.60 -12.48
C ASP A 106 -8.31 16.08 -13.79
N GLU A 107 -7.66 16.95 -14.57
CA GLU A 107 -6.91 16.54 -15.76
C GLU A 107 -5.73 15.64 -15.41
N LYS A 108 -4.98 15.95 -14.34
CA LYS A 108 -3.91 15.06 -13.85
C LYS A 108 -4.47 13.71 -13.41
N ALA A 109 -5.61 13.71 -12.74
CA ALA A 109 -6.20 12.50 -12.20
C ALA A 109 -6.76 11.62 -13.32
N GLU A 110 -7.34 12.23 -14.35
CA GLU A 110 -7.75 11.56 -15.58
C GLU A 110 -6.53 10.98 -16.31
N ALA A 111 -5.48 11.77 -16.53
CA ALA A 111 -4.24 11.30 -17.16
C ALA A 111 -3.64 10.11 -16.39
N LEU A 112 -3.53 10.22 -15.06
CA LEU A 112 -3.04 9.15 -14.20
C LEU A 112 -3.92 7.89 -14.28
N SER A 113 -5.24 8.04 -14.43
CA SER A 113 -6.17 6.92 -14.53
C SER A 113 -5.90 6.04 -15.76
N GLN A 114 -5.37 6.63 -16.82
CA GLN A 114 -5.10 5.97 -18.10
C GLN A 114 -3.76 5.22 -18.13
N LEU A 115 -2.83 5.54 -17.23
CA LEU A 115 -1.50 4.93 -17.20
C LEU A 115 -1.53 3.47 -16.72
N GLY A 116 -0.74 2.62 -17.37
CA GLY A 116 -0.41 1.28 -16.90
C GLY A 116 0.54 1.29 -15.71
N VAL A 117 0.74 0.13 -15.07
CA VAL A 117 1.59 0.02 -13.86
C VAL A 117 3.02 0.49 -14.13
N ASN A 118 3.64 0.06 -15.23
CA ASN A 118 5.00 0.46 -15.56
C ASN A 118 5.11 1.97 -15.81
N GLU A 119 4.14 2.56 -16.50
CA GLU A 119 4.13 4.01 -16.75
C GLU A 119 4.00 4.80 -15.44
N VAL A 120 3.16 4.33 -14.50
CA VAL A 120 3.06 4.92 -13.16
C VAL A 120 4.40 4.86 -12.43
N LEU A 121 5.10 3.73 -12.48
CA LEU A 121 6.40 3.56 -11.80
C LEU A 121 7.49 4.46 -12.39
N GLU A 122 7.43 4.77 -13.67
CA GLU A 122 8.37 5.68 -14.35
C GLU A 122 8.02 7.16 -14.18
N LEU A 123 6.87 7.51 -13.58
CA LEU A 123 6.55 8.89 -13.24
C LEU A 123 7.61 9.48 -12.31
N LYS A 124 8.05 10.69 -12.64
CA LYS A 124 9.00 11.45 -11.83
C LYS A 124 8.28 12.28 -10.78
N PHE A 125 8.97 12.52 -9.69
CA PHE A 125 8.51 13.47 -8.69
C PHE A 125 8.65 14.90 -9.22
N HIS A 126 7.58 15.68 -9.08
CA HIS A 126 7.56 17.09 -9.40
C HIS A 126 8.53 17.86 -8.49
N ARG A 127 9.11 18.97 -8.98
CA ARG A 127 10.08 19.81 -8.26
C ARG A 127 9.63 20.33 -6.88
N ARG A 128 8.34 20.24 -6.57
CA ARG A 128 7.77 20.62 -5.26
C ARG A 128 7.94 19.53 -4.21
N GLU A 129 8.10 18.28 -4.62
CA GLU A 129 8.45 17.18 -3.74
C GLU A 129 9.91 17.35 -3.27
N LYS A 130 10.09 17.42 -1.96
CA LYS A 130 11.39 17.75 -1.35
C LYS A 130 12.15 16.52 -0.90
N TYR A 131 11.43 15.44 -0.59
CA TYR A 131 11.96 14.27 0.09
C TYR A 131 12.19 13.10 -0.86
N LYS A 132 11.34 12.96 -1.88
CA LYS A 132 11.42 11.89 -2.88
C LYS A 132 12.08 12.41 -4.16
N LYS A 133 12.94 11.60 -4.77
CA LYS A 133 13.69 11.98 -5.99
C LYS A 133 13.71 10.83 -6.99
N GLY A 134 13.90 11.17 -8.25
CA GLY A 134 13.89 10.19 -9.34
C GLY A 134 12.47 9.83 -9.76
N SER A 135 12.30 8.60 -10.24
CA SER A 135 10.98 8.00 -10.49
C SER A 135 10.37 7.42 -9.22
N ILE A 136 9.08 7.08 -9.27
CA ILE A 136 8.43 6.31 -8.19
C ILE A 136 9.18 5.00 -7.94
N ARG A 137 9.62 4.31 -9.00
CA ARG A 137 10.45 3.10 -8.90
C ARG A 137 11.75 3.34 -8.14
N ASP A 138 12.52 4.37 -8.52
CA ASP A 138 13.79 4.71 -7.88
C ASP A 138 13.63 4.90 -6.37
N TRP A 139 12.56 5.60 -5.98
CA TRP A 139 12.26 5.87 -4.57
C TRP A 139 11.91 4.59 -3.80
N ILE A 140 11.09 3.71 -4.37
CA ILE A 140 10.70 2.44 -3.73
C ILE A 140 11.91 1.54 -3.52
N GLU A 141 12.73 1.38 -4.56
CA GLU A 141 13.91 0.50 -4.53
C GLU A 141 14.96 1.00 -3.52
N LYS A 142 15.14 2.32 -3.39
CA LYS A 142 16.14 2.91 -2.48
C LYS A 142 15.67 3.01 -1.04
N ASP A 143 14.45 3.50 -0.83
CA ASP A 143 14.04 3.97 0.50
C ASP A 143 12.99 3.06 1.16
N VAL A 144 12.08 2.47 0.38
CA VAL A 144 10.93 1.71 0.91
C VAL A 144 11.27 0.23 1.09
N THR A 145 12.04 -0.34 0.16
CA THR A 145 12.38 -1.78 0.14
C THR A 145 13.03 -2.23 1.45
N ALA A 146 14.02 -1.48 1.95
CA ALA A 146 14.71 -1.81 3.19
C ALA A 146 13.78 -1.77 4.41
N GLN A 147 12.80 -0.86 4.43
CA GLN A 147 11.84 -0.73 5.51
C GLN A 147 10.93 -1.97 5.60
N LEU A 148 10.24 -2.31 4.50
CA LEU A 148 9.35 -3.48 4.49
C LEU A 148 10.13 -4.78 4.77
N LYS A 149 11.31 -4.94 4.18
CA LYS A 149 12.20 -6.08 4.47
C LYS A 149 12.53 -6.18 5.97
N SER A 150 12.80 -5.06 6.64
CA SER A 150 13.09 -5.05 8.08
C SER A 150 11.91 -5.53 8.94
N TYR A 151 10.67 -5.32 8.47
CA TYR A 151 9.46 -5.77 9.15
C TYR A 151 9.19 -7.26 8.92
N VAL A 152 9.31 -7.71 7.67
CA VAL A 152 9.20 -9.13 7.30
C VAL A 152 10.15 -10.00 8.13
N LEU A 153 11.38 -9.51 8.34
CA LEU A 153 12.42 -10.24 9.08
C LEU A 153 12.33 -10.08 10.60
N SER A 154 11.36 -9.31 11.13
CA SER A 154 11.25 -9.10 12.57
C SER A 154 10.77 -10.37 13.31
N PRO A 155 11.30 -10.65 14.52
CA PRO A 155 10.88 -11.81 15.31
C PRO A 155 9.38 -11.83 15.62
N GLU A 156 8.79 -10.67 15.85
CA GLU A 156 7.37 -10.53 16.18
C GLU A 156 6.48 -10.93 15.01
N ILE A 157 6.80 -10.51 13.78
CA ILE A 157 6.07 -10.95 12.59
C ILE A 157 6.20 -12.46 12.41
N ARG A 158 7.40 -13.02 12.56
CA ARG A 158 7.62 -14.48 12.49
C ARG A 158 6.81 -15.24 13.54
N GLY A 159 6.70 -14.68 14.75
CA GLY A 159 5.85 -15.22 15.81
C GLY A 159 4.36 -15.20 15.47
N VAL A 160 3.87 -14.10 14.87
CA VAL A 160 2.48 -13.97 14.42
C VAL A 160 2.17 -14.91 13.25
N VAL A 161 3.11 -15.09 12.31
CA VAL A 161 2.98 -16.05 11.21
C VAL A 161 2.74 -17.45 11.76
N GLY A 162 3.65 -17.97 12.60
CA GLY A 162 3.51 -19.31 13.17
C GLY A 162 3.32 -20.38 12.07
N ASN A 163 2.14 -21.02 12.06
CA ASN A 163 1.77 -22.04 11.04
C ASN A 163 0.87 -21.47 9.92
N ARG A 164 0.72 -20.15 9.83
CA ARG A 164 -0.09 -19.48 8.81
C ARG A 164 0.71 -19.30 7.52
N GLU A 165 0.02 -19.27 6.40
CA GLU A 165 0.58 -18.76 5.16
C GLU A 165 0.85 -17.26 5.30
N PHE A 166 2.02 -16.81 4.84
CA PHE A 166 2.49 -15.44 5.03
C PHE A 166 2.53 -14.69 3.72
N HIS A 167 1.98 -13.47 3.71
CA HIS A 167 2.11 -12.55 2.59
C HIS A 167 2.49 -11.16 3.07
N ALA A 168 3.51 -10.57 2.47
CA ALA A 168 3.93 -9.19 2.75
C ALA A 168 3.73 -8.34 1.51
N HIS A 169 3.12 -7.16 1.67
CA HIS A 169 2.82 -6.28 0.53
C HIS A 169 3.22 -4.84 0.80
N LEU A 170 3.82 -4.20 -0.19
CA LEU A 170 3.79 -2.74 -0.32
C LEU A 170 2.48 -2.34 -0.98
N VAL A 171 1.71 -1.48 -0.33
CA VAL A 171 0.49 -0.85 -0.85
C VAL A 171 0.79 0.61 -1.17
N LEU A 172 0.93 0.91 -2.46
CA LEU A 172 1.25 2.24 -2.95
C LEU A 172 0.00 2.91 -3.52
N VAL A 173 -0.53 3.90 -2.82
CA VAL A 173 -1.60 4.77 -3.32
C VAL A 173 -0.98 5.91 -4.13
N VAL A 174 -1.39 6.05 -5.40
CA VAL A 174 -0.87 7.09 -6.30
C VAL A 174 -2.01 8.00 -6.75
N GLY A 175 -1.89 9.28 -6.42
CA GLY A 175 -2.76 10.37 -6.83
C GLY A 175 -4.24 10.15 -6.55
N PHE A 176 -4.60 9.40 -5.50
CA PHE A 176 -5.98 9.03 -5.18
C PHE A 176 -6.72 8.31 -6.34
N ARG A 177 -5.97 7.62 -7.22
CA ARG A 177 -6.51 6.97 -8.43
C ARG A 177 -6.06 5.53 -8.60
N LYS A 178 -4.80 5.25 -8.29
CA LYS A 178 -4.20 3.93 -8.46
C LYS A 178 -3.79 3.38 -7.10
N ILE A 179 -3.96 2.08 -6.91
CA ILE A 179 -3.31 1.35 -5.83
C ILE A 179 -2.45 0.28 -6.50
N LEU A 180 -1.15 0.46 -6.43
CA LEU A 180 -0.18 -0.54 -6.87
C LEU A 180 0.15 -1.41 -5.65
N VAL A 181 0.17 -2.72 -5.84
CA VAL A 181 0.47 -3.69 -4.79
C VAL A 181 1.67 -4.51 -5.23
N TRP A 182 2.69 -4.56 -4.39
CA TRP A 182 3.92 -5.31 -4.65
C TRP A 182 4.18 -6.30 -3.53
N GLU A 183 4.22 -7.59 -3.86
CA GLU A 183 4.43 -8.66 -2.89
C GLU A 183 5.93 -8.87 -2.61
N MET A 184 6.27 -9.11 -1.35
CA MET A 184 7.55 -9.63 -0.89
C MET A 184 7.39 -11.04 -0.35
N ASP A 185 8.42 -11.86 -0.56
CA ASP A 185 8.52 -13.18 0.05
C ASP A 185 8.94 -13.09 1.53
N GLU A 186 9.02 -14.24 2.19
CA GLU A 186 9.45 -14.38 3.60
C GLU A 186 10.92 -13.98 3.86
N ASN A 187 11.73 -13.83 2.80
CA ASN A 187 13.12 -13.36 2.88
C ASN A 187 13.19 -11.83 2.72
N GLY A 188 12.06 -11.18 2.42
CA GLY A 188 11.95 -9.76 2.15
C GLY A 188 12.49 -9.38 0.78
N ASP A 189 12.37 -10.28 -0.19
CA ASP A 189 12.72 -10.03 -1.60
C ASP A 189 11.43 -9.89 -2.43
N TRP A 190 11.43 -8.97 -3.40
CA TRP A 190 10.26 -8.69 -4.24
C TRP A 190 9.88 -9.89 -5.11
N ILE A 191 8.60 -10.25 -5.10
CA ILE A 191 8.03 -11.26 -5.99
C ILE A 191 7.47 -10.56 -7.23
N GLY A 192 8.14 -10.78 -8.37
CA GLY A 192 7.66 -10.28 -9.66
C GLY A 192 7.56 -8.75 -9.75
N GLN A 193 6.67 -8.26 -10.62
CA GLN A 193 6.35 -6.84 -10.77
C GLN A 193 5.10 -6.49 -9.95
N PRO A 194 4.94 -5.24 -9.50
CA PRO A 194 3.72 -4.83 -8.84
C PRO A 194 2.51 -4.96 -9.77
N VAL A 195 1.35 -5.14 -9.17
CA VAL A 195 0.07 -5.26 -9.86
C VAL A 195 -0.86 -4.12 -9.46
N LEU A 196 -1.85 -3.83 -10.30
CA LEU A 196 -2.92 -2.91 -9.96
C LEU A 196 -3.99 -3.67 -9.17
N ALA A 197 -4.33 -3.21 -7.98
CA ALA A 197 -5.50 -3.73 -7.25
C ALA A 197 -6.80 -3.32 -7.93
#